data_AF-A0AAD1E4Q2-F1
#
_entry.id   AF-A0AAD1E4Q2-F1
#
_cell.length_a   1.000
_cell.length_b   1.000
_cell.length_c   1.000
_cell.angle_alpha   90.00
_cell.angle_beta   90.00
_cell.angle_gamma   90.00
#
_symmetry.space_group_name_H-M   'P 1'
#
loop_
_entity.id
_entity.type
_entity.pdbx_description
1 polymer ?
#
loop_
_entity_poly.entity_id
_entity_poly.type
_entity_poly.pdbx_seq_one_letter_code
_entity_poly.pdbx_strand_id
1 'polypeptide(L)'
;MTLKPTRLSLAILAVLFPSLSMTAAAATYPSIDLSSPNGESMLLDPGDTVVNRQVAPAILISGAGNALAGDRVSIESGIADTGVGATGITLRSGGTLDLSNSTINTQGYRNAQGVVVQDAGSKAVLNGNTITTEGQESHGVYAREGGQAEVTGGRSAPGAMAPMA
;
A
#
# COMPACT_ATOMS: atom_id res chain seq x y z
N MET A 1 53.74 36.68 2.59
CA MET A 1 53.39 37.34 1.31
C MET A 1 52.79 36.31 0.39
N THR A 2 51.50 36.48 0.10
CA THR A 2 50.64 35.62 -0.71
C THR A 2 50.81 35.95 -2.20
N LEU A 3 51.21 34.98 -3.02
CA LEU A 3 51.13 35.06 -4.48
C LEU A 3 50.01 34.14 -5.01
N LYS A 4 48.99 34.74 -5.64
CA LYS A 4 48.19 34.13 -6.74
C LYS A 4 49.03 34.23 -8.04
N PRO A 5 48.77 33.55 -9.19
CA PRO A 5 47.51 32.91 -9.65
C PRO A 5 47.68 31.62 -10.51
N THR A 6 46.61 30.86 -10.76
CA THR A 6 46.36 30.35 -12.13
C THR A 6 44.88 30.02 -12.30
N ARG A 7 44.26 30.57 -13.34
CA ARG A 7 42.90 30.23 -13.75
C ARG A 7 42.97 28.92 -14.54
N LEU A 8 42.51 27.81 -13.97
CA LEU A 8 42.14 26.66 -14.79
C LEU A 8 40.72 26.88 -15.28
N SER A 9 40.64 27.22 -16.57
CA SER A 9 39.44 27.12 -17.38
C SER A 9 38.99 25.66 -17.40
N LEU A 10 37.91 25.31 -16.69
CA LEU A 10 37.21 24.05 -16.94
C LEU A 10 36.20 24.32 -18.05
N ALA A 11 36.62 23.99 -19.27
CA ALA A 11 35.72 23.82 -20.40
C ALA A 11 34.68 22.75 -20.03
N ILE A 12 33.42 23.10 -20.29
CA ILE A 12 32.23 22.26 -20.16
C ILE A 12 32.43 20.96 -20.94
N LEU A 13 32.29 19.82 -20.27
CA LEU A 13 32.04 18.53 -20.92
C LEU A 13 30.71 17.98 -20.41
N ALA A 14 29.63 18.49 -20.99
CA ALA A 14 28.28 18.00 -20.82
C ALA A 14 27.91 17.13 -22.01
N VAL A 15 28.38 15.88 -22.06
CA VAL A 15 27.83 14.84 -22.95
C VAL A 15 28.08 13.47 -22.31
N LEU A 16 27.05 12.62 -22.29
CA LEU A 16 27.02 11.23 -21.82
C LEU A 16 26.71 10.98 -20.32
N PHE A 17 25.58 11.49 -19.83
CA PHE A 17 24.74 10.62 -19.01
C PHE A 17 23.69 10.03 -19.96
N PRO A 18 23.84 8.78 -20.45
CA PRO A 18 22.68 8.10 -21.00
C PRO A 18 21.61 8.17 -19.92
N SER A 19 20.41 8.60 -20.29
CA SER A 19 19.23 8.58 -19.43
C SER A 19 19.20 7.25 -18.70
N LEU A 20 19.61 7.26 -17.43
CA LEU A 20 19.39 6.12 -16.54
C LEU A 20 17.87 6.05 -16.44
N SER A 21 17.28 5.17 -17.25
CA SER A 21 15.97 4.63 -16.97
C SER A 21 16.10 4.07 -15.56
N MET A 22 15.68 4.85 -14.56
CA MET A 22 15.44 4.32 -13.23
C MET A 22 14.29 3.33 -13.41
N THR A 23 14.62 2.09 -13.74
CA THR A 23 13.80 0.98 -13.31
C THR A 23 13.79 1.11 -11.79
N ALA A 24 12.73 1.72 -11.26
CA ALA A 24 12.43 1.63 -9.84
C ALA A 24 12.44 0.14 -9.53
N ALA A 25 13.41 -0.30 -8.73
CA ALA A 25 13.43 -1.67 -8.28
C ALA A 25 12.22 -1.83 -7.38
N ALA A 26 11.32 -2.75 -7.73
CA ALA A 26 10.18 -3.11 -6.90
C ALA A 26 10.64 -3.30 -5.45
N ALA A 27 10.19 -2.42 -4.55
CA ALA A 27 10.54 -2.46 -3.15
C ALA A 27 9.61 -3.43 -2.43
N THR A 28 10.14 -4.18 -1.46
CA THR A 28 9.33 -5.04 -0.59
C THR A 28 9.29 -4.47 0.82
N TYR A 29 8.09 -4.18 1.29
CA TYR A 29 7.82 -3.65 2.62
C TYR A 29 7.19 -4.74 3.51
N PRO A 30 7.66 -4.93 4.76
CA PRO A 30 7.04 -5.88 5.68
C PRO A 30 5.69 -5.38 6.24
N SER A 31 5.54 -4.06 6.33
CA SER A 31 4.32 -3.36 6.70
C SER A 31 4.53 -1.87 6.41
N ILE A 32 3.43 -1.16 6.18
CA ILE A 32 3.43 0.31 6.06
C ILE A 32 2.54 0.87 7.16
N ASP A 33 3.08 1.80 7.95
CA ASP A 33 2.35 2.51 9.00
C ASP A 33 2.48 4.02 8.76
N LEU A 34 1.40 4.63 8.27
CA LEU A 34 1.24 6.06 8.07
C LEU A 34 0.34 6.62 9.17
N SER A 35 0.91 6.77 10.36
CA SER A 35 0.23 7.31 11.55
C SER A 35 0.85 8.60 12.07
N SER A 36 1.64 9.29 11.23
CA SER A 36 2.26 10.56 11.58
C SER A 36 1.22 11.60 12.02
N PRO A 37 1.41 12.27 13.17
CA PRO A 37 0.48 13.31 13.65
C PRO A 37 0.52 14.57 12.78
N ASN A 38 1.55 14.73 11.94
CA ASN A 38 1.71 15.89 11.06
C ASN A 38 1.19 15.63 9.64
N GLY A 39 0.68 14.43 9.36
CA GLY A 39 0.41 13.97 8.01
C GLY A 39 1.67 13.48 7.31
N GLU A 40 1.51 12.43 6.52
CA GLU A 40 2.56 11.74 5.76
C GLU A 40 1.92 11.17 4.49
N SER A 41 2.59 11.36 3.36
CA SER A 41 2.12 10.81 2.09
C SER A 41 3.18 9.87 1.52
N MET A 42 2.77 8.66 1.20
CA MET A 42 3.63 7.66 0.56
C MET A 42 3.09 7.33 -0.83
N LEU A 43 3.97 7.38 -1.82
CA LEU A 43 3.70 6.86 -3.16
C LEU A 43 4.45 5.54 -3.31
N LEU A 44 3.72 4.47 -3.58
CA LEU A 44 4.28 3.18 -3.94
C LEU A 44 4.51 3.12 -5.44
N ASP A 45 5.71 2.70 -5.82
CA ASP A 45 6.09 2.55 -7.20
C ASP A 45 5.46 1.27 -7.78
N PRO A 46 5.25 1.24 -9.11
CA PRO A 46 4.74 0.05 -9.74
C PRO A 46 5.58 -1.20 -9.53
N GLY A 47 4.93 -2.27 -9.09
CA GLY A 47 5.58 -3.52 -8.75
C GLY A 47 6.00 -3.63 -7.29
N ASP A 48 5.87 -2.55 -6.49
CA ASP A 48 6.10 -2.61 -5.05
C ASP A 48 5.21 -3.67 -4.40
N THR A 49 5.78 -4.33 -3.38
CA THR A 49 5.11 -5.38 -2.65
C THR A 49 5.08 -5.09 -1.16
N VAL A 50 3.93 -5.29 -0.54
CA VAL A 50 3.76 -5.20 0.92
C VAL A 50 3.36 -6.57 1.40
N VAL A 51 4.20 -7.22 2.20
CA VAL A 51 3.96 -8.60 2.66
C VAL A 51 4.02 -8.63 4.18
N ASN A 52 2.85 -8.67 4.82
CA ASN A 52 2.72 -8.79 6.26
C ASN A 52 2.26 -10.20 6.65
N ARG A 53 3.17 -11.00 7.19
CA ARG A 53 2.87 -12.36 7.67
C ARG A 53 2.53 -12.40 9.15
N GLN A 54 1.83 -11.39 9.68
CA GLN A 54 1.49 -11.28 11.09
C GLN A 54 -0.01 -11.01 11.26
N VAL A 55 -0.47 -11.05 12.52
CA VAL A 55 -1.86 -10.69 12.89
C VAL A 55 -1.96 -9.17 13.03
N ALA A 56 -1.68 -8.45 11.95
CA ALA A 56 -1.68 -7.00 11.90
C ALA A 56 -2.12 -6.52 10.52
N PRO A 57 -2.59 -5.26 10.39
CA PRO A 57 -2.79 -4.68 9.07
C PRO A 57 -1.46 -4.60 8.32
N ALA A 58 -1.45 -4.99 7.03
CA ALA A 58 -0.25 -4.83 6.20
C ALA A 58 0.02 -3.34 5.92
N ILE A 59 -1.05 -2.56 5.76
CA ILE A 59 -0.99 -1.10 5.62
C ILE A 59 -1.95 -0.46 6.63
N LEU A 60 -1.44 0.42 7.47
CA LEU A 60 -2.21 1.28 8.35
C LEU A 60 -2.07 2.74 7.92
N ILE A 61 -3.19 3.43 7.73
CA ILE A 61 -3.24 4.87 7.44
C ILE A 61 -4.17 5.51 8.47
N SER A 62 -3.60 6.32 9.36
CA SER A 62 -4.30 6.82 10.54
C SER A 62 -4.06 8.31 10.72
N GLY A 63 -5.08 9.14 10.56
CA GLY A 63 -5.00 10.59 10.80
C GLY A 63 -5.23 11.42 9.53
N ALA A 64 -5.84 12.59 9.72
CA ALA A 64 -6.10 13.52 8.63
C ALA A 64 -4.78 14.03 8.04
N GLY A 65 -4.63 13.91 6.72
CA GLY A 65 -3.40 14.25 6.01
C GLY A 65 -2.43 13.09 5.80
N ASN A 66 -2.71 11.91 6.37
CA ASN A 66 -2.01 10.69 6.01
C ASN A 66 -2.63 10.10 4.74
N ALA A 67 -1.80 9.85 3.73
CA ALA A 67 -2.23 9.37 2.43
C ALA A 67 -1.29 8.32 1.85
N LEU A 68 -1.85 7.29 1.22
CA LEU A 68 -1.07 6.35 0.42
C LEU A 68 -1.62 6.30 -1.00
N ALA A 69 -0.73 6.41 -1.97
CA ALA A 69 -1.05 6.24 -3.38
C ALA A 69 -0.20 5.13 -3.99
N GLY A 70 -0.74 4.40 -4.95
CA GLY A 70 0.02 3.37 -5.67
C GLY A 70 -0.69 2.85 -6.92
N ASP A 71 0.10 2.43 -7.91
CA ASP A 71 -0.39 1.75 -9.12
C ASP A 71 0.32 0.41 -9.27
N ARG A 72 -0.43 -0.67 -9.52
CA ARG A 72 0.13 -2.02 -9.77
C ARG A 72 0.99 -2.54 -8.61
N VAL A 73 0.53 -2.32 -7.39
CA VAL A 73 1.14 -2.79 -6.14
C VAL A 73 0.58 -4.16 -5.78
N SER A 74 1.37 -5.01 -5.12
CA SER A 74 0.91 -6.29 -4.56
C SER A 74 0.93 -6.25 -3.03
N ILE A 75 -0.21 -6.46 -2.39
CA ILE A 75 -0.37 -6.43 -0.94
C ILE A 75 -0.80 -7.82 -0.49
N GLU A 76 -0.01 -8.44 0.37
CA GLU A 76 -0.29 -9.73 1.00
C GLU A 76 -0.34 -9.53 2.52
N SER A 77 -1.42 -9.96 3.16
CA SER A 77 -1.58 -9.86 4.61
C SER A 77 -2.08 -11.17 5.21
N GLY A 78 -1.56 -11.51 6.38
CA GLY A 78 -1.98 -12.64 7.19
C GLY A 78 -1.12 -13.87 7.04
N ILE A 79 -1.60 -14.95 7.66
CA ILE A 79 -0.93 -16.24 7.69
C ILE A 79 -1.96 -17.29 7.28
N ALA A 80 -1.75 -17.91 6.12
CA ALA A 80 -2.53 -19.05 5.68
C ALA A 80 -2.62 -20.13 6.77
N ASP A 81 -3.75 -20.84 6.80
CA ASP A 81 -4.02 -21.95 7.71
C ASP A 81 -3.98 -21.61 9.21
N THR A 82 -3.93 -20.32 9.56
CA THR A 82 -4.13 -19.87 10.93
C THR A 82 -5.60 -19.52 11.16
N GLY A 83 -6.13 -19.88 12.32
CA GLY A 83 -7.48 -19.52 12.77
C GLY A 83 -7.72 -18.01 12.93
N VAL A 84 -6.73 -17.18 12.60
CA VAL A 84 -6.67 -15.76 12.95
C VAL A 84 -6.85 -14.91 11.72
N GLY A 85 -7.76 -13.92 11.79
CA GLY A 85 -7.99 -12.96 10.73
C GLY A 85 -6.89 -11.93 10.63
N ALA A 86 -6.53 -11.58 9.39
CA ALA A 86 -5.65 -10.47 9.10
C ALA A 86 -6.39 -9.42 8.27
N THR A 87 -5.92 -8.18 8.35
CA THR A 87 -6.44 -7.09 7.53
C THR A 87 -5.40 -6.69 6.50
N GLY A 88 -5.79 -6.50 5.25
CA GLY A 88 -4.89 -5.99 4.21
C GLY A 88 -4.54 -4.53 4.50
N ILE A 89 -5.53 -3.65 4.37
CA ILE A 89 -5.37 -2.21 4.53
C ILE A 89 -6.39 -1.69 5.52
N THR A 90 -5.96 -0.85 6.46
CA THR A 90 -6.82 -0.14 7.41
C THR A 90 -6.64 1.36 7.27
N LEU A 91 -7.73 2.07 7.03
CA LEU A 91 -7.81 3.53 7.07
C LEU A 91 -8.66 3.96 8.26
N ARG A 92 -8.18 4.93 9.04
CA ARG A 92 -8.95 5.52 10.13
C ARG A 92 -8.63 7.00 10.34
N SER A 93 -9.49 7.67 11.09
CA SER A 93 -9.30 9.04 11.57
C SER A 93 -8.95 10.07 10.48
N GLY A 94 -9.50 9.92 9.27
CA GLY A 94 -9.28 10.83 8.15
C GLY A 94 -8.20 10.41 7.15
N GLY A 95 -7.72 9.17 7.21
CA GLY A 95 -6.73 8.64 6.27
C GLY A 95 -7.26 8.51 4.84
N THR A 96 -6.40 8.73 3.85
CA THR A 96 -6.75 8.61 2.42
C THR A 96 -5.95 7.50 1.73
N LEU A 97 -6.61 6.71 0.89
CA LEU A 97 -5.98 5.70 0.04
C LEU A 97 -6.40 5.91 -1.41
N ASP A 98 -5.44 5.88 -2.32
CA ASP A 98 -5.67 5.78 -3.76
C ASP A 98 -4.85 4.63 -4.33
N LEU A 99 -5.50 3.51 -4.66
CA LEU A 99 -4.84 2.39 -5.32
C LEU A 99 -5.48 2.11 -6.66
N SER A 100 -4.63 1.89 -7.65
CA SER A 100 -5.05 1.52 -9.00
C SER A 100 -4.36 0.24 -9.46
N ASN A 101 -5.09 -0.61 -10.18
CA ASN A 101 -4.59 -1.86 -10.81
C ASN A 101 -3.78 -2.77 -9.86
N SER A 102 -4.03 -2.69 -8.56
CA SER A 102 -3.26 -3.37 -7.52
C SER A 102 -3.96 -4.66 -7.10
N THR A 103 -3.18 -5.57 -6.51
CA THR A 103 -3.68 -6.84 -5.98
C THR A 103 -3.58 -6.82 -4.47
N ILE A 104 -4.66 -7.16 -3.78
CA ILE A 104 -4.73 -7.27 -2.33
C ILE A 104 -5.16 -8.70 -2.02
N ASN A 105 -4.30 -9.47 -1.38
CA ASN A 105 -4.59 -10.82 -0.92
C ASN A 105 -4.53 -10.85 0.61
N THR A 106 -5.61 -11.28 1.25
CA THR A 106 -5.66 -11.42 2.71
C THR A 106 -5.99 -12.85 3.10
N GLN A 107 -5.10 -13.43 3.86
CA GLN A 107 -5.15 -14.80 4.35
C GLN A 107 -5.61 -14.82 5.82
N GLY A 108 -6.18 -15.94 6.23
CA GLY A 108 -6.67 -16.17 7.60
C GLY A 108 -8.05 -16.79 7.59
N TYR A 109 -8.35 -17.65 8.57
CA TYR A 109 -9.57 -18.46 8.55
C TYR A 109 -10.86 -17.72 8.92
N ARG A 110 -10.80 -16.68 9.75
CA ARG A 110 -11.98 -15.90 10.20
C ARG A 110 -11.68 -14.42 10.18
N ASN A 111 -12.63 -13.60 9.73
CA ASN A 111 -12.51 -12.13 9.71
C ASN A 111 -11.29 -11.62 8.93
N ALA A 112 -10.92 -12.25 7.81
CA ALA A 112 -9.88 -11.71 6.94
C ALA A 112 -10.46 -10.54 6.14
N GLN A 113 -10.03 -9.31 6.41
CA GLN A 113 -10.61 -8.12 5.77
C GLN A 113 -9.64 -7.58 4.71
N GLY A 114 -10.09 -7.38 3.48
CA GLY A 114 -9.25 -6.82 2.42
C GLY A 114 -8.86 -5.38 2.71
N VAL A 115 -9.85 -4.48 2.63
CA VAL A 115 -9.70 -3.04 2.90
C VAL A 115 -10.75 -2.60 3.91
N VAL A 116 -10.33 -2.00 5.00
CA VAL A 116 -11.20 -1.46 6.05
C VAL A 116 -11.08 0.04 6.09
N VAL A 117 -12.20 0.75 5.95
CA VAL A 117 -12.28 2.21 6.06
C VAL A 117 -13.14 2.58 7.26
N GLN A 118 -12.55 3.25 8.24
CA GLN A 118 -13.17 3.62 9.51
C GLN A 118 -13.14 5.12 9.73
N ASP A 119 -14.08 5.61 10.54
CA ASP A 119 -14.27 7.02 10.90
C ASP A 119 -14.67 7.94 9.74
N ALA A 120 -15.43 8.98 10.10
CA ALA A 120 -15.78 10.06 9.20
C ALA A 120 -14.51 10.78 8.68
N GLY A 121 -14.47 11.01 7.37
CA GLY A 121 -13.35 11.67 6.70
C GLY A 121 -12.30 10.72 6.14
N SER A 122 -12.31 9.44 6.50
CA SER A 122 -11.46 8.44 5.84
C SER A 122 -12.02 8.07 4.48
N LYS A 123 -11.17 8.06 3.45
CA LYS A 123 -11.58 7.75 2.07
C LYS A 123 -10.62 6.76 1.41
N ALA A 124 -11.16 5.68 0.87
CA ALA A 124 -10.44 4.78 -0.01
C ALA A 124 -10.98 4.87 -1.44
N VAL A 125 -10.09 5.05 -2.41
CA VAL A 125 -10.36 5.02 -3.84
C VAL A 125 -9.62 3.82 -4.42
N LEU A 126 -10.37 2.92 -5.06
CA LEU A 126 -9.89 1.65 -5.56
C LEU A 126 -10.30 1.50 -7.04
N ASN A 127 -9.37 1.75 -7.96
CA ASN A 127 -9.63 1.65 -9.41
C ASN A 127 -9.04 0.38 -10.02
N GLY A 128 -9.87 -0.56 -10.48
CA GLY A 128 -9.39 -1.74 -11.19
C GLY A 128 -8.61 -2.73 -10.32
N ASN A 129 -8.77 -2.68 -9.00
CA ASN A 129 -8.03 -3.54 -8.07
C ASN A 129 -8.64 -4.94 -7.98
N THR A 130 -7.80 -5.93 -7.69
CA THR A 130 -8.23 -7.29 -7.38
C THR A 130 -8.06 -7.55 -5.90
N ILE A 131 -9.14 -7.88 -5.20
CA ILE A 131 -9.15 -8.14 -3.75
C ILE A 131 -9.57 -9.58 -3.51
N THR A 132 -8.70 -10.37 -2.92
CA THR A 132 -8.95 -11.77 -2.58
C THR A 132 -8.87 -11.95 -1.07
N THR A 133 -9.90 -12.54 -0.47
CA THR A 133 -9.97 -12.77 0.98
C THR A 133 -10.35 -14.21 1.26
N GLU A 134 -9.52 -14.99 1.95
CA GLU A 134 -9.68 -16.45 2.07
C GLU A 134 -10.56 -16.93 3.25
N GLY A 135 -10.80 -16.10 4.26
CA GLY A 135 -11.46 -16.54 5.50
C GLY A 135 -12.99 -16.58 5.45
N GLN A 136 -13.60 -17.29 6.41
CA GLN A 136 -15.00 -17.13 6.76
C GLN A 136 -15.27 -15.73 7.33
N GLU A 137 -16.44 -15.16 7.04
CA GLU A 137 -16.83 -13.80 7.49
C GLU A 137 -15.87 -12.69 7.00
N SER A 138 -15.21 -12.95 5.89
CA SER A 138 -14.28 -12.00 5.26
C SER A 138 -15.03 -11.05 4.33
N HIS A 139 -14.65 -9.77 4.35
CA HIS A 139 -15.12 -8.79 3.40
C HIS A 139 -13.96 -8.24 2.59
N GLY A 140 -14.16 -8.10 1.28
CA GLY A 140 -13.16 -7.48 0.40
C GLY A 140 -12.95 -6.00 0.72
N VAL A 141 -14.05 -5.25 0.84
CA VAL A 141 -14.01 -3.84 1.25
C VAL A 141 -15.09 -3.62 2.31
N TYR A 142 -14.70 -3.07 3.46
CA TYR A 142 -15.57 -2.83 4.60
C TYR A 142 -15.44 -1.39 5.09
N ALA A 143 -16.46 -0.57 4.82
CA ALA A 143 -16.53 0.81 5.27
C ALA A 143 -17.51 0.94 6.45
N ARG A 144 -17.08 1.59 7.54
CA ARG A 144 -17.91 1.80 8.75
C ARG A 144 -17.65 3.16 9.40
N GLU A 145 -18.52 3.55 10.33
CA GLU A 145 -18.35 4.76 11.18
C GLU A 145 -18.17 6.07 10.38
N GLY A 146 -18.74 6.14 9.17
CA GLY A 146 -18.64 7.31 8.28
C GLY A 146 -17.48 7.25 7.28
N GLY A 147 -16.68 6.17 7.27
CA GLY A 147 -15.68 5.91 6.25
C GLY A 147 -16.31 5.70 4.88
N GLN A 148 -15.60 6.12 3.83
CA GLN A 148 -16.07 6.03 2.44
C GLN A 148 -15.12 5.20 1.60
N ALA A 149 -15.67 4.26 0.83
CA ALA A 149 -14.91 3.48 -0.12
C ALA A 149 -15.55 3.59 -1.51
N GLU A 150 -14.74 3.98 -2.49
CA GLU A 150 -15.11 4.11 -3.90
C GLU A 150 -14.36 3.02 -4.67
N VAL A 151 -15.10 2.08 -5.25
CA VAL A 151 -14.52 0.96 -6.01
C VAL A 151 -15.00 1.04 -7.44
N THR A 152 -14.08 1.32 -8.37
CA THR A 152 -14.39 1.51 -9.79
C THR A 152 -13.64 0.48 -10.62
N GLY A 153 -14.37 -0.53 -11.11
CA GLY A 153 -13.76 -1.66 -11.80
C GLY A 153 -12.89 -2.52 -10.87
N GLY A 154 -12.61 -3.74 -11.30
CA GLY A 154 -11.88 -4.71 -10.48
C GLY A 154 -12.77 -5.87 -10.01
N ARG A 155 -12.20 -6.75 -9.19
CA ARG A 155 -12.84 -7.98 -8.74
C ARG A 155 -12.56 -8.21 -7.28
N SER A 156 -13.61 -8.38 -6.48
CA SER A 156 -13.51 -9.02 -5.17
C SER A 156 -13.93 -10.48 -5.29
N ALA A 157 -13.12 -11.41 -4.78
CA ALA A 157 -13.44 -12.82 -4.74
C ALA A 157 -13.08 -13.41 -3.37
N PRO A 158 -13.93 -14.27 -2.79
CA PRO A 158 -13.46 -15.12 -1.71
C PRO A 158 -12.37 -16.04 -2.25
N GLY A 159 -11.24 -16.11 -1.56
CA GLY A 159 -10.18 -17.05 -1.89
C GLY A 159 -10.67 -18.48 -1.67
N ALA A 160 -10.19 -19.43 -2.48
CA ALA A 160 -10.62 -20.81 -2.39
C ALA A 160 -10.20 -21.40 -1.04
N MET A 161 -11.14 -21.49 -0.09
CA MET A 161 -10.91 -22.08 1.23
C MET A 161 -10.57 -23.56 1.04
N ALA A 162 -9.33 -23.95 1.32
CA ALA A 162 -8.95 -25.35 1.41
C ALA A 162 -9.75 -26.00 2.55
N PRO A 163 -10.34 -27.20 2.36
CA PRO A 163 -11.06 -27.87 3.43
C PRO A 163 -10.08 -28.20 4.57
N MET A 164 -10.38 -27.74 5.78
CA MET A 164 -9.67 -28.19 6.97
C MET A 164 -9.96 -29.68 7.17
N ALA A 165 -8.89 -30.49 7.17
CA ALA A 165 -8.92 -31.93 7.43
C ALA A 165 -9.11 -32.22 8.93
#